data_AF-A0AAU9MNS4-F1
#
_entry.id   AF-A0AAU9MNS4-F1
#
_cell.length_a   1.000
_cell.length_b   1.000
_cell.length_c   1.000
_cell.angle_alpha   90.00
_cell.angle_beta   90.00
_cell.angle_gamma   90.00
#
_symmetry.space_group_name_H-M   'P 1'
#
loop_
_entity.id
_entity.type
_entity.pdbx_description
1 polymer ?
#
loop_
_entity_poly.entity_id
_entity_poly.type
_entity_poly.pdbx_seq_one_letter_code
_entity_poly.pdbx_strand_id
1 'polypeptide(L)'
;MTFVLHRLDAEFRSSSPAPTREDRIGVCIGIFKTDGLSPEGVTKLVDTFLGQSIDFFGALRARVYDDAVREWIGGIRVEGIGKRLVNSREGPPTFEQPKITVEKLLEYGNMLVQEQDKVKRVQLAETYLDSAALGDANRDSIVRGEFYGELS
;
A
#
# COMPACT_ATOMS: atom_id res chain seq x y z
N MET A 1 30.51 -26.68 -21.30
CA MET A 1 29.39 -27.33 -20.58
C MET A 1 28.89 -26.38 -19.49
N THR A 2 28.30 -25.23 -19.89
CA THR A 2 27.97 -24.13 -18.95
C THR A 2 26.71 -23.34 -19.37
N PHE A 3 25.79 -23.94 -20.13
CA PHE A 3 24.66 -23.20 -20.71
C PHE A 3 23.26 -23.76 -20.35
N VAL A 4 23.15 -24.50 -19.23
CA VAL A 4 21.86 -25.09 -18.80
C VAL A 4 21.40 -24.61 -17.41
N LEU A 5 22.22 -23.90 -16.64
CA LEU A 5 21.86 -23.56 -15.25
C LEU A 5 21.08 -22.25 -15.05
N HIS A 6 20.86 -21.43 -16.08
CA HIS A 6 20.14 -20.14 -15.93
C HIS A 6 18.64 -20.19 -16.28
N ARG A 7 18.11 -21.35 -16.69
CA ARG A 7 16.71 -21.49 -17.13
C ARG A 7 15.80 -22.19 -16.09
N LEU A 8 16.34 -22.60 -14.94
CA LEU A 8 15.61 -23.36 -13.92
C LEU A 8 15.13 -22.55 -12.71
N ASP A 9 15.46 -21.25 -12.61
CA ASP A 9 15.01 -20.39 -11.49
C ASP A 9 13.67 -19.68 -11.73
N ALA A 10 13.11 -19.74 -12.95
CA ALA A 10 11.88 -19.04 -13.31
C ALA A 10 10.59 -19.86 -13.10
N GLU A 11 10.69 -21.19 -12.99
CA GLU A 11 9.50 -22.07 -12.84
C GLU A 11 9.21 -22.46 -11.37
N PHE A 12 10.13 -22.17 -10.44
CA PHE A 12 9.98 -22.54 -9.01
C PHE A 12 9.36 -21.42 -8.14
N ARG A 13 8.69 -20.44 -8.73
CA ARG A 13 8.12 -19.29 -7.99
C ARG A 13 6.60 -19.12 -8.05
N SER A 14 5.82 -20.12 -8.48
CA SER A 14 4.35 -19.99 -8.46
C SER A 14 3.56 -21.29 -8.21
N SER A 15 3.99 -22.15 -7.28
CA SER A 15 3.16 -23.29 -6.84
C SER A 15 2.23 -22.97 -5.66
N SER A 16 2.25 -21.74 -5.12
CA SER A 16 1.22 -21.32 -4.16
C SER A 16 -0.06 -20.97 -4.92
N PRO A 17 -1.17 -21.70 -4.71
CA PRO A 17 -2.46 -21.29 -5.23
C PRO A 17 -2.76 -19.86 -4.74
N ALA A 18 -3.25 -19.01 -5.64
CA ALA A 18 -3.75 -17.70 -5.24
C ALA A 18 -4.87 -17.90 -4.18
N PRO A 19 -4.90 -17.08 -3.11
CA PRO A 19 -5.87 -17.25 -2.05
C PRO A 19 -7.28 -17.15 -2.62
N THR A 20 -8.14 -18.10 -2.26
CA THR A 20 -9.54 -18.10 -2.69
C THR A 20 -10.28 -16.92 -2.05
N ARG A 21 -11.47 -16.62 -2.56
CA ARG A 21 -12.34 -15.61 -1.94
C ARG A 21 -12.61 -15.91 -0.47
N GLU A 22 -12.83 -17.18 -0.12
CA GLU A 22 -13.07 -17.59 1.27
C GLU A 22 -11.84 -17.41 2.15
N ASP A 23 -10.64 -17.74 1.65
CA ASP A 23 -9.39 -17.51 2.38
C ASP A 23 -9.22 -16.02 2.71
N ARG A 24 -9.51 -15.15 1.74
CA ARG A 24 -9.41 -13.69 1.92
C ARG A 24 -10.43 -13.17 2.94
N ILE A 25 -11.66 -13.69 2.92
CA ILE A 25 -12.69 -13.36 3.92
C ILE A 25 -12.23 -13.81 5.30
N GLY A 26 -11.74 -15.05 5.44
CA GLY A 26 -11.26 -15.59 6.71
C GLY A 26 -10.13 -14.75 7.31
N VAL A 27 -9.16 -14.35 6.48
CA VAL A 27 -8.07 -13.46 6.92
C VAL A 27 -8.58 -12.08 7.31
N CYS A 28 -9.50 -11.49 6.53
CA CYS A 28 -10.06 -10.18 6.86
C CYS A 28 -10.91 -10.20 8.14
N ILE A 29 -11.64 -11.28 8.40
CA ILE A 29 -12.34 -11.48 9.69
C ILE A 29 -11.33 -11.45 10.83
N GLY A 30 -10.16 -12.08 10.67
CA GLY A 30 -9.07 -12.03 11.64
C GLY A 30 -8.55 -10.61 11.89
N ILE A 31 -8.32 -9.84 10.81
CA ILE A 31 -7.83 -8.45 10.87
C ILE A 31 -8.79 -7.55 11.66
N PHE A 32 -10.10 -7.68 11.41
CA PHE A 32 -11.13 -6.82 11.99
C PHE A 32 -11.80 -7.41 13.25
N LYS A 33 -11.30 -8.54 13.77
CA LYS A 33 -11.91 -9.28 14.89
C LYS A 33 -12.11 -8.42 16.14
N THR A 34 -11.14 -7.57 16.45
CA THR A 34 -11.21 -6.69 17.63
C THR A 34 -12.08 -5.46 17.40
N ASP A 35 -12.43 -5.15 16.15
CA ASP A 35 -13.07 -3.90 15.77
C ASP A 35 -14.59 -4.00 15.67
N GLY A 36 -15.16 -5.19 15.92
CA GLY A 36 -16.61 -5.40 16.02
C GLY A 36 -17.37 -5.35 14.69
N LEU A 37 -16.68 -5.51 13.56
CA LEU A 37 -17.32 -5.59 12.24
C LEU A 37 -18.14 -6.88 12.09
N SER A 38 -19.33 -6.76 11.50
CA SER A 38 -20.14 -7.93 11.20
C SER A 38 -19.49 -8.76 10.07
N PRO A 39 -19.66 -10.09 10.06
CA PRO A 39 -19.15 -10.95 8.99
C PRO A 39 -19.63 -10.55 7.60
N GLU A 40 -20.87 -10.06 7.49
CA GLU A 40 -21.46 -9.56 6.24
C GLU A 40 -20.76 -8.28 5.79
N GLY A 41 -20.42 -7.40 6.73
CA GLY A 41 -19.64 -6.20 6.48
C GLY A 41 -18.24 -6.49 5.94
N VAL A 42 -17.55 -7.46 6.55
CA VAL A 42 -16.24 -7.91 6.09
C VAL A 42 -16.35 -8.54 4.69
N THR A 43 -17.37 -9.35 4.46
CA THR A 43 -17.63 -9.97 3.15
C THR A 43 -17.83 -8.92 2.06
N LYS A 44 -18.69 -7.92 2.31
CA LYS A 44 -18.93 -6.79 1.40
C LYS A 44 -17.65 -6.02 1.10
N LEU A 45 -16.80 -5.82 2.11
CA LEU A 45 -15.52 -5.12 1.96
C LEU A 45 -14.56 -5.89 1.04
N VAL A 46 -14.42 -7.20 1.25
CA VAL A 46 -13.56 -8.07 0.42
C VAL A 46 -14.07 -8.13 -1.02
N ASP A 47 -15.39 -8.23 -1.20
CA ASP A 47 -16.03 -8.26 -2.52
C ASP A 47 -15.87 -6.95 -3.29
N THR A 48 -15.82 -5.82 -2.59
CA THR A 48 -15.59 -4.51 -3.22
C THR A 48 -14.15 -4.38 -3.70
N PHE A 49 -13.18 -4.98 -2.99
CA PHE A 49 -11.75 -4.85 -3.25
C PHE A 49 -11.11 -6.18 -3.67
N LEU A 50 -11.73 -6.91 -4.61
CA LEU A 50 -11.24 -8.21 -5.07
C LEU A 50 -9.84 -8.16 -5.72
N GLY A 51 -9.42 -7.01 -6.24
CA GLY A 51 -8.09 -6.83 -6.84
C GLY A 51 -6.97 -6.49 -5.85
N GLN A 52 -7.27 -6.29 -4.56
CA GLN A 52 -6.30 -5.84 -3.56
C GLN A 52 -5.68 -6.99 -2.77
N SER A 53 -4.41 -6.84 -2.37
CA SER A 53 -3.71 -7.82 -1.53
C SER A 53 -4.31 -7.85 -0.12
N ILE A 54 -3.94 -8.86 0.69
CA ILE A 54 -4.38 -8.95 2.09
C ILE A 54 -3.85 -7.76 2.90
N ASP A 55 -2.63 -7.30 2.62
CA ASP A 55 -1.99 -6.17 3.32
C ASP A 55 -2.78 -4.86 3.16
N PHE A 56 -3.53 -4.72 2.07
CA PHE A 56 -4.43 -3.57 1.85
C PHE A 56 -5.44 -3.42 2.99
N PHE A 57 -6.02 -4.51 3.48
CA PHE A 57 -7.02 -4.47 4.55
C PHE A 57 -6.39 -4.14 5.91
N GLY A 58 -5.13 -4.55 6.12
CA GLY A 58 -4.33 -4.12 7.27
C GLY A 58 -4.03 -2.62 7.25
N ALA A 59 -3.62 -2.10 6.08
CA ALA A 59 -3.40 -0.67 5.87
C ALA A 59 -4.69 0.15 6.05
N LEU A 60 -5.82 -0.38 5.58
CA LEU A 60 -7.13 0.24 5.73
C LEU A 60 -7.50 0.38 7.21
N ARG A 61 -7.32 -0.68 8.00
CA ARG A 61 -7.51 -0.65 9.44
C ARG A 61 -6.63 0.42 10.08
N ALA A 62 -5.34 0.43 9.79
CA ALA A 62 -4.39 1.41 10.32
C ALA A 62 -4.82 2.85 10.02
N ARG A 63 -5.29 3.13 8.80
CA ARG A 63 -5.78 4.46 8.39
C ARG A 63 -6.90 5.00 9.28
N VAL A 64 -7.83 4.13 9.68
CA VAL A 64 -8.94 4.51 10.59
C VAL A 64 -8.41 4.88 11.97
N TYR A 65 -7.44 4.13 12.49
CA TYR A 65 -6.79 4.42 13.76
C TYR A 65 -5.97 5.72 13.69
N ASP A 66 -5.22 5.94 12.60
CA ASP A 66 -4.44 7.16 12.39
C ASP A 66 -5.32 8.41 12.43
N ASP A 67 -6.50 8.37 11.80
CA ASP A 67 -7.42 9.50 11.81
C ASP A 67 -8.03 9.74 13.19
N ALA A 68 -8.31 8.68 13.95
CA ALA A 68 -8.77 8.81 15.34
C ALA A 68 -7.68 9.37 16.26
N VAL A 69 -6.40 8.97 16.04
CA VAL A 69 -5.24 9.58 16.74
C VAL A 69 -5.09 11.05 16.37
N ARG A 70 -5.28 11.40 15.10
CA ARG A 70 -5.22 12.78 14.61
C ARG A 70 -6.31 13.65 15.25
N GLU A 71 -7.53 13.15 15.35
CA GLU A 71 -8.65 13.83 16.02
C GLU A 71 -8.36 14.04 17.51
N TRP A 72 -7.86 13.01 18.18
CA TRP A 72 -7.45 13.07 19.59
C TRP A 72 -6.35 14.12 19.84
N ILE A 73 -5.33 14.17 18.98
CA ILE A 73 -4.28 15.21 19.00
C ILE A 73 -4.88 16.61 18.82
N GLY A 74 -5.81 16.76 17.87
CA GLY A 74 -6.51 18.03 17.61
C GLY A 74 -7.27 18.54 18.84
N GLY A 75 -7.88 17.64 19.61
CA GLY A 75 -8.64 17.99 20.82
C GLY A 75 -7.80 18.45 22.01
N ILE A 76 -6.56 17.97 22.15
CA ILE A 76 -5.69 18.28 23.31
C ILE A 76 -4.91 19.60 23.14
N ARG A 77 -4.83 20.10 21.90
CA ARG A 77 -3.86 21.12 21.43
C ARG A 77 -2.42 20.63 21.56
N VAL A 78 -1.59 20.98 20.58
CA VAL A 78 -0.21 20.45 20.44
C VAL A 78 0.65 20.76 21.68
N GLU A 79 0.38 21.86 22.37
CA GLU A 79 1.10 22.27 23.58
C GLU A 79 0.88 21.34 24.79
N GLY A 80 -0.21 20.55 24.83
CA GLY A 80 -0.56 19.67 25.95
C GLY A 80 -0.02 18.23 25.86
N ILE A 81 0.46 17.84 24.68
CA ILE A 81 0.82 16.44 24.34
C ILE A 81 2.02 15.97 25.17
N GLY A 82 3.09 16.76 25.25
CA GLY A 82 4.31 16.39 25.98
C GLY A 82 4.08 16.16 27.48
N LYS A 83 3.20 16.96 28.11
CA LYS A 83 2.84 16.80 29.53
C LYS A 83 2.00 15.55 29.79
N ARG A 84 1.14 15.14 28.85
CA ARG A 84 0.27 13.95 28.98
C ARG A 84 0.94 12.63 28.56
N LEU A 85 1.93 12.66 27.67
CA LEU A 85 2.59 11.43 27.18
C LEU A 85 3.87 11.07 27.93
N VAL A 86 4.68 12.04 28.35
CA VAL A 86 6.04 11.76 28.83
C VAL A 86 6.20 12.04 30.33
N ASN A 87 5.32 12.84 30.95
CA ASN A 87 5.37 13.20 32.37
C ASN A 87 3.98 13.31 33.02
N SER A 88 3.03 12.46 32.63
CA SER A 88 1.68 12.46 33.20
C SER A 88 1.65 11.76 34.56
N ARG A 89 1.09 12.43 35.58
CA ARG A 89 0.76 11.81 36.88
C ARG A 89 -0.51 10.95 36.81
N GLU A 90 -1.27 11.04 35.71
CA GLU A 90 -2.54 10.36 35.46
C GLU A 90 -2.39 9.10 34.59
N GLY A 91 -1.16 8.75 34.19
CA GLY A 91 -0.88 7.61 33.30
C GLY A 91 -0.94 7.96 31.81
N PRO A 92 -0.58 7.00 30.93
CA PRO A 92 -0.66 7.21 29.48
C PRO A 92 -2.12 7.43 29.08
N PRO A 93 -2.39 8.31 28.11
CA PRO A 93 -3.75 8.60 27.70
C PRO A 93 -4.44 7.34 27.19
N THR A 94 -5.62 7.05 27.76
CA THR A 94 -6.48 5.97 27.29
C THR A 94 -7.05 6.36 25.94
N PHE A 95 -6.69 5.60 24.91
CA PHE A 95 -7.24 5.78 23.58
C PHE A 95 -8.49 4.91 23.45
N GLU A 96 -9.66 5.54 23.27
CA GLU A 96 -10.86 4.79 22.96
C GLU A 96 -10.78 4.23 21.54
N GLN A 97 -11.08 2.95 21.40
CA GLN A 97 -11.07 2.30 20.11
C GLN A 97 -12.09 2.97 19.18
N PRO A 98 -11.69 3.41 17.97
CA PRO A 98 -12.61 4.08 17.06
C PRO A 98 -13.71 3.11 16.63
N LYS A 99 -14.94 3.63 16.48
CA LYS A 99 -16.04 2.86 15.89
C LYS A 99 -15.74 2.63 14.42
N ILE A 100 -15.33 1.42 14.08
CA ILE A 100 -15.10 1.02 12.69
C ILE A 100 -16.42 0.59 12.07
N THR A 101 -16.85 1.29 11.04
CA THR A 101 -18.03 0.93 10.23
C THR A 101 -17.61 0.51 8.84
N VAL A 102 -18.43 -0.33 8.19
CA VAL A 102 -18.16 -0.81 6.82
C VAL A 102 -18.12 0.37 5.86
N GLU A 103 -18.98 1.36 6.06
CA GLU A 103 -19.07 2.57 5.23
C GLU A 103 -17.76 3.36 5.26
N LYS A 104 -17.20 3.56 6.46
CA LYS A 104 -15.93 4.27 6.65
C LYS A 104 -14.76 3.50 6.02
N LEU A 105 -14.75 2.17 6.14
CA LEU A 105 -13.76 1.32 5.47
C LEU A 105 -13.89 1.36 3.94
N LEU A 106 -15.10 1.38 3.40
CA LEU A 106 -15.32 1.52 1.96
C LEU A 106 -14.84 2.88 1.44
N GLU A 107 -15.11 3.96 2.18
CA GLU A 107 -14.63 5.30 1.84
C GLU A 107 -13.10 5.35 1.79
N TYR A 108 -12.42 4.97 2.87
CA TYR A 108 -10.95 4.94 2.87
C TYR A 108 -10.38 3.97 1.85
N GLY A 109 -11.03 2.83 1.63
CA GLY A 109 -10.59 1.86 0.64
C GLY A 109 -10.57 2.46 -0.77
N ASN A 110 -11.63 3.19 -1.14
CA ASN A 110 -11.66 3.92 -2.41
C ASN A 110 -10.59 5.01 -2.49
N MET A 111 -10.36 5.74 -1.40
CA MET A 111 -9.29 6.75 -1.36
C MET A 111 -7.90 6.12 -1.56
N LEU A 112 -7.62 5.01 -0.89
CA LEU A 112 -6.34 4.29 -1.02
C LEU A 112 -6.15 3.73 -2.44
N VAL A 113 -7.20 3.17 -3.05
CA VAL A 113 -7.14 2.71 -4.45
C VAL A 113 -6.84 3.87 -5.40
N GLN A 114 -7.50 5.02 -5.22
CA GLN A 114 -7.22 6.21 -6.02
C GLN A 114 -5.78 6.71 -5.82
N GLU A 115 -5.26 6.65 -4.59
CA GLU A 115 -3.88 7.00 -4.29
C GLU A 115 -2.88 6.06 -4.98
N GLN A 116 -3.14 4.74 -4.94
CA GLN A 116 -2.35 3.76 -5.69
C GLN A 116 -2.36 4.05 -7.20
N ASP A 117 -3.51 4.37 -7.78
CA ASP A 117 -3.62 4.67 -9.21
C ASP A 117 -2.91 5.97 -9.60
N LYS A 118 -2.92 6.98 -8.72
CA LYS A 118 -2.13 8.20 -8.91
C LYS A 118 -0.63 7.90 -8.93
N VAL A 119 -0.13 7.12 -7.96
CA VAL A 119 1.29 6.74 -7.90
C VAL A 119 1.71 6.00 -9.16
N LYS A 120 0.92 5.01 -9.61
CA LYS A 120 1.20 4.27 -10.86
C LYS A 120 1.25 5.19 -12.09
N ARG A 121 0.33 6.16 -12.19
CA ARG A 121 0.30 7.12 -13.30
C ARG A 121 1.52 8.04 -13.30
N VAL A 122 1.94 8.51 -12.12
CA VAL A 122 3.14 9.36 -11.98
C VAL A 122 4.40 8.58 -12.40
N GLN A 123 4.58 7.36 -11.88
CA GLN A 123 5.71 6.50 -12.25
C GLN A 123 5.75 6.20 -13.75
N LEU A 124 4.58 5.96 -14.35
CA LEU A 124 4.48 5.74 -15.79
C LEU A 124 4.91 7.00 -16.57
N ALA A 125 4.45 8.18 -16.16
CA ALA A 125 4.82 9.44 -16.80
C ALA A 125 6.32 9.73 -16.68
N GLU A 126 6.92 9.52 -15.51
CA GLU A 126 8.37 9.64 -15.29
C GLU A 126 9.15 8.70 -16.22
N THR A 127 8.71 7.43 -16.33
CA THR A 127 9.35 6.45 -17.23
C THR A 127 9.30 6.89 -18.69
N TYR A 128 8.17 7.46 -19.15
CA TYR A 128 8.05 7.98 -20.52
C TYR A 128 8.96 9.19 -20.77
N LEU A 129 9.05 10.13 -19.82
CA LEU A 129 9.90 11.31 -19.93
C LEU A 129 11.38 10.94 -19.93
N ASP A 130 11.81 10.04 -19.05
CA ASP A 130 13.19 9.55 -19.00
C ASP A 130 13.55 8.78 -20.27
N SER A 131 12.63 7.94 -20.77
CA SER A 131 12.85 7.19 -22.03
C SER A 131 12.95 8.11 -23.24
N ALA A 132 12.14 9.19 -23.28
CA ALA A 132 12.22 10.20 -24.33
C ALA A 132 13.53 11.00 -24.25
N ALA A 133 13.94 11.42 -23.05
CA ALA A 133 15.20 12.13 -22.83
C ALA A 133 16.43 11.27 -23.18
N LEU A 134 16.41 9.98 -22.83
CA LEU A 134 17.45 9.03 -23.24
C LEU A 134 17.48 8.82 -24.76
N GLY A 135 16.31 8.76 -25.41
CA GLY A 135 16.19 8.65 -26.85
C GLY A 135 16.76 9.87 -27.59
N ASP A 136 16.49 11.08 -27.09
CA ASP A 136 17.00 12.32 -27.66
C ASP A 136 18.52 12.48 -27.41
N ALA A 137 19.02 12.13 -26.22
CA ALA A 137 20.46 12.12 -25.93
C ALA A 137 21.23 11.12 -26.80
N ASN A 138 20.65 9.95 -27.09
CA ASN A 138 21.25 8.96 -27.98
C ASN A 138 21.24 9.45 -29.44
N ARG A 139 20.17 10.11 -29.88
CA ARG A 139 20.11 10.72 -31.21
C ARG A 139 21.16 11.83 -31.36
N ASP A 140 21.31 12.69 -30.37
CA ASP A 140 22.29 13.77 -30.38
C ASP A 140 23.73 13.28 -30.36
N SER A 141 24.02 12.15 -29.72
CA SER A 141 25.36 11.53 -29.76
C SER A 141 25.64 10.79 -31.08
N ILE A 142 24.63 10.19 -31.71
CA ILE A 142 24.72 9.65 -33.09
C ILE A 142 24.98 10.78 -34.10
N VAL A 143 24.25 11.90 -34.00
CA VAL A 143 24.42 13.07 -34.88
C VAL A 143 25.79 13.72 -34.70
N ARG A 144 26.32 13.73 -33.47
CA ARG A 144 27.67 14.26 -33.16
C ARG A 144 28.82 13.29 -33.47
N GLY A 145 28.51 12.07 -33.92
CA GLY A 145 29.52 11.11 -34.41
C GLY A 145 30.36 10.42 -33.32
N GLU A 146 29.92 10.42 -32.06
CA GLU A 146 30.70 9.87 -30.93
C GLU A 146 30.44 8.38 -30.65
N PHE A 147 29.78 7.64 -31.57
CA PHE A 147 29.52 6.21 -31.39
C PHE A 147 30.77 5.37 -31.69
N TYR A 148 31.64 5.21 -30.69
CA TYR A 148 32.71 4.20 -30.69
C TYR A 148 32.11 2.80 -30.47
N GLY A 149 31.61 2.19 -31.54
CA GLY A 149 31.44 0.75 -31.61
C GLY A 149 32.78 0.10 -31.93
N GLU A 150 33.43 -0.51 -30.94
CA GLU A 150 34.54 -1.44 -31.20
C GLU A 150 33.99 -2.65 -31.97
N LEU A 151 34.33 -2.73 -33.26
CA LEU A 151 34.42 -3.98 -33.98
C LEU A 151 35.73 -4.65 -33.58
N SER A 152 35.64 -5.79 -32.90
CA SER A 152 36.71 -6.81 -32.80
C SER A 152 36.07 -8.18 -32.64
#